data_AF-A0A3A9SKD5-F1
#
_entry.id   AF-A0A3A9SKD5-F1
#
_cell.length_a   1.000
_cell.length_b   1.000
_cell.length_c   1.000
_cell.angle_alpha   90.00
_cell.angle_beta   90.00
_cell.angle_gamma   90.00
#
_symmetry.space_group_name_H-M   'P 1'
#
loop_
_entity.id
_entity.type
_entity.pdbx_description
1 polymer ?
#
loop_
_entity_poly.entity_id
_entity_poly.type
_entity_poly.pdbx_seq_one_letter_code
_entity_poly.pdbx_strand_id
1 'polypeptide(L)'
;MKSISEMEQEIEELEERIDKYNKIIEELEKKRDEIKDEKDTINNDAYDPEKDYDMTRASKWRGKREEDAKDHQDNIKEKTKNGQDETDQLLGDIETAIANLKEKIKECKARIRHLKHEIEKLQQANDQEQ
;
A
#
# COMPACT_ATOMS: atom_id res chain seq x y z
N MET A 1 -39.05 9.09 6.58
CA MET A 1 -38.28 8.79 7.80
C MET A 1 -37.92 7.32 7.70
N LYS A 2 -36.64 6.94 7.82
CA LYS A 2 -36.25 5.52 7.78
C LYS A 2 -36.83 4.84 9.02
N SER A 3 -37.29 3.60 8.88
CA SER A 3 -37.67 2.77 10.03
C SER A 3 -36.43 2.36 10.81
N ILE A 4 -36.61 1.99 12.10
CA ILE A 4 -35.52 1.48 12.94
C ILE A 4 -34.87 0.25 12.28
N SER A 5 -35.68 -0.67 11.75
CA SER A 5 -35.19 -1.87 11.05
C SER A 5 -34.34 -1.53 9.81
N GLU A 6 -34.73 -0.53 9.01
CA GLU A 6 -33.92 -0.08 7.86
C GLU A 6 -32.58 0.52 8.30
N MET A 7 -32.55 1.22 9.45
CA MET A 7 -31.32 1.78 10.00
C MET A 7 -30.40 0.71 10.59
N GLU A 8 -30.97 -0.31 11.25
CA GLU A 8 -30.22 -1.46 11.76
C GLU A 8 -29.59 -2.27 10.61
N GLN A 9 -30.34 -2.50 9.52
CA GLN A 9 -29.79 -3.14 8.33
C GLN A 9 -28.65 -2.32 7.70
N GLU A 10 -28.79 -0.99 7.61
CA GLU A 10 -27.72 -0.12 7.11
C GLU A 10 -26.47 -0.19 8.01
N ILE A 11 -26.64 -0.31 9.34
CA ILE A 11 -25.52 -0.50 10.27
C ILE A 11 -24.79 -1.81 9.97
N GLU A 12 -25.52 -2.92 9.79
CA GLU A 12 -24.94 -4.24 9.49
C GLU A 12 -24.15 -4.21 8.17
N GLU A 13 -24.71 -3.61 7.11
CA GLU A 13 -24.03 -3.45 5.83
C GLU A 13 -22.75 -2.60 5.93
N LEU A 14 -22.77 -1.55 6.77
CA LEU A 14 -21.60 -0.71 7.03
C LEU A 14 -20.52 -1.45 7.84
N GLU A 15 -20.91 -2.26 8.82
CA GLU A 15 -20.00 -3.10 9.61
C GLU A 15 -19.33 -4.15 8.71
N GLU A 16 -20.08 -4.81 7.83
CA GLU A 16 -19.49 -5.72 6.83
C GLU A 16 -18.50 -5.02 5.88
N ARG A 17 -18.80 -3.79 5.46
CA ARG A 17 -17.89 -3.02 4.60
C ARG A 17 -16.60 -2.65 5.32
N ILE A 18 -16.68 -2.31 6.61
CA ILE A 18 -15.50 -2.05 7.44
C ILE A 18 -14.62 -3.31 7.48
N ASP A 19 -15.21 -4.48 7.72
CA ASP A 19 -14.47 -5.74 7.76
C ASP A 19 -13.81 -6.08 6.42
N LYS A 20 -14.52 -5.85 5.31
CA LYS A 20 -13.96 -6.02 3.96
C LYS A 20 -12.77 -5.07 3.74
N TYR A 21 -12.88 -3.80 4.14
CA TYR A 21 -11.78 -2.85 4.01
C TYR A 21 -10.58 -3.20 4.90
N ASN A 22 -10.80 -3.66 6.13
CA ASN A 22 -9.72 -4.11 7.02
C ASN A 22 -8.94 -5.28 6.42
N LYS A 23 -9.62 -6.28 5.87
CA LYS A 23 -8.97 -7.42 5.19
C LYS A 23 -8.09 -6.98 4.02
N ILE A 24 -8.59 -6.05 3.20
CA ILE A 24 -7.82 -5.50 2.07
C ILE A 24 -6.59 -4.73 2.59
N ILE A 25 -6.73 -3.97 3.68
CA ILE A 25 -5.59 -3.27 4.31
C ILE A 25 -4.53 -4.29 4.76
N GLU A 26 -4.93 -5.37 5.45
CA GLU A 26 -3.99 -6.40 5.90
C GLU A 26 -3.24 -7.05 4.73
N GLU A 27 -3.94 -7.37 3.63
CA GLU A 27 -3.31 -7.91 2.42
C GLU A 27 -2.33 -6.93 1.77
N LEU A 28 -2.69 -5.65 1.69
CA LEU A 28 -1.83 -4.60 1.13
C LEU A 28 -0.60 -4.34 2.01
N GLU A 29 -0.76 -4.29 3.33
CA GLU A 29 0.35 -4.13 4.28
C GLU A 29 1.33 -5.29 4.16
N LYS A 30 0.84 -6.54 4.09
CA LYS A 30 1.68 -7.71 3.86
C LYS A 30 2.44 -7.64 2.53
N LYS A 31 1.75 -7.28 1.44
CA LYS A 31 2.37 -7.19 0.11
C LYS A 31 3.40 -6.08 0.02
N ARG A 32 3.16 -4.95 0.68
CA ARG A 32 4.12 -3.85 0.80
C ARG A 32 5.40 -4.32 1.47
N ASP A 33 5.29 -5.05 2.58
CA ASP A 33 6.44 -5.54 3.32
C ASP A 33 7.23 -6.57 2.49
N GLU A 34 6.56 -7.52 1.82
CA GLU A 34 7.19 -8.48 0.90
C GLU A 34 7.98 -7.77 -0.23
N ILE A 35 7.38 -6.76 -0.87
CA ILE A 35 8.02 -5.99 -1.96
C ILE A 35 9.23 -5.23 -1.43
N LYS A 36 9.12 -4.64 -0.23
CA LYS A 36 10.19 -3.87 0.39
C LYS A 36 11.39 -4.76 0.70
N ASP A 37 11.17 -5.94 1.28
CA ASP A 37 12.22 -6.89 1.60
C ASP A 37 12.96 -7.37 0.33
N GLU A 38 12.22 -7.64 -0.75
CA GLU A 38 12.80 -8.04 -2.03
C GLU A 38 13.62 -6.89 -2.64
N LYS A 39 13.12 -5.65 -2.57
CA LYS A 39 13.84 -4.45 -3.03
C LYS A 39 15.15 -4.25 -2.26
N ASP A 40 15.11 -4.40 -0.94
CA ASP A 40 16.30 -4.28 -0.09
C ASP A 40 17.32 -5.39 -0.42
N THR A 41 16.85 -6.60 -0.71
CA THR A 41 17.71 -7.72 -1.18
C THR A 41 18.39 -7.37 -2.51
N ILE A 42 17.64 -6.88 -3.51
CA ILE A 42 18.21 -6.47 -4.80
C ILE A 42 19.24 -5.35 -4.63
N ASN A 43 18.96 -4.39 -3.73
CA ASN A 43 19.89 -3.31 -3.42
C ASN A 43 21.22 -3.81 -2.86
N ASN A 44 21.15 -4.63 -1.81
CA ASN A 44 22.32 -5.08 -1.07
C ASN A 44 23.14 -6.14 -1.83
N ASP A 45 22.47 -7.04 -2.55
CA ASP A 45 23.13 -8.21 -3.14
C ASP A 45 23.56 -7.98 -4.60
N ALA A 46 22.91 -7.06 -5.31
CA ALA A 46 23.16 -6.83 -6.73
C ALA A 46 23.55 -5.39 -7.05
N TYR A 47 22.74 -4.40 -6.66
CA TYR A 47 22.94 -3.02 -7.11
C TYR A 47 24.22 -2.39 -6.51
N ASP A 48 24.36 -2.39 -5.20
CA ASP A 48 25.51 -1.77 -4.53
C ASP A 48 26.83 -2.48 -4.86
N PRO A 49 26.92 -3.83 -4.87
CA PRO A 49 28.14 -4.53 -5.29
C PRO A 49 28.56 -4.22 -6.73
N GLU A 50 27.60 -4.18 -7.67
CA GLU A 50 27.89 -3.86 -9.08
C GLU A 50 28.25 -2.37 -9.25
N LYS A 51 27.65 -1.50 -8.44
CA LYS A 51 27.96 -0.07 -8.39
C LYS A 51 29.40 0.20 -8.01
N ASP A 52 29.90 -0.51 -7.00
CA ASP A 52 31.23 -0.32 -6.42
C ASP A 52 32.33 -1.11 -7.13
N TYR A 53 31.99 -1.98 -8.08
CA TYR A 53 32.97 -2.81 -8.80
C TYR A 53 33.85 -1.98 -9.75
N ASP A 54 35.13 -1.86 -9.41
CA ASP A 54 36.16 -1.15 -10.19
C ASP A 54 36.72 -2.03 -11.33
N MET A 55 36.28 -1.74 -12.56
CA MET A 55 36.72 -2.46 -13.75
C MET A 55 38.09 -2.04 -14.29
N THR A 56 38.72 -1.00 -13.73
CA THR A 56 39.97 -0.41 -14.25
C THR A 56 41.24 -1.19 -13.84
N ARG A 57 41.12 -2.17 -12.93
CA ARG A 57 42.26 -2.93 -12.38
C ARG A 57 42.77 -4.07 -13.27
N ALA A 58 42.11 -4.39 -14.38
CA ALA A 58 42.53 -5.43 -15.30
C ALA A 58 43.66 -4.97 -16.24
N SER A 59 44.90 -5.01 -15.74
CA SER A 59 46.13 -4.56 -16.40
C SER A 59 46.48 -5.16 -17.78
N LYS A 60 45.64 -6.02 -18.36
CA LYS A 60 45.87 -6.69 -19.66
C LYS A 60 44.75 -6.55 -20.71
N TRP A 61 43.60 -5.96 -20.39
CA TRP A 61 42.40 -5.95 -21.28
C TRP A 61 42.15 -4.61 -22.00
N ARG A 62 43.19 -3.78 -22.16
CA ARG A 62 43.06 -2.38 -22.58
C ARG A 62 42.57 -2.23 -24.02
N GLY A 63 41.41 -1.59 -24.18
CA GLY A 63 40.79 -1.25 -25.45
C GLY A 63 39.27 -1.45 -25.42
N LYS A 64 38.71 -1.85 -26.56
CA LYS A 64 37.25 -1.98 -26.79
C LYS A 64 36.52 -2.86 -25.76
N ARG A 65 37.17 -3.89 -25.21
CA ARG A 65 36.52 -4.79 -24.23
C ARG A 65 36.29 -4.15 -22.86
N GLU A 66 37.16 -3.21 -22.46
CA GLU A 66 36.98 -2.45 -21.22
C GLU A 66 35.84 -1.43 -21.37
N GLU A 67 35.75 -0.80 -22.54
CA GLU A 67 34.64 0.07 -22.95
C GLU A 67 33.31 -0.71 -23.01
N ASP A 68 33.27 -1.84 -23.74
CA ASP A 68 32.10 -2.70 -23.83
C ASP A 68 31.64 -3.18 -22.43
N ALA A 69 32.58 -3.57 -21.56
CA ALA A 69 32.26 -3.98 -20.20
C ALA A 69 31.65 -2.84 -19.39
N LYS A 70 32.20 -1.63 -19.49
CA LYS A 70 31.69 -0.44 -18.81
C LYS A 70 30.30 -0.06 -19.32
N ASP A 71 30.08 -0.09 -20.63
CA ASP A 71 28.77 0.18 -21.21
C ASP A 71 27.72 -0.84 -20.72
N HIS A 72 28.09 -2.11 -20.60
CA HIS A 72 27.22 -3.14 -20.00
C HIS A 72 26.92 -2.87 -18.53
N GLN A 73 27.94 -2.50 -17.74
CA GLN A 73 27.78 -2.16 -16.34
C GLN A 73 26.87 -0.93 -16.16
N ASP A 74 27.06 0.12 -16.95
CA ASP A 74 26.24 1.34 -16.89
C ASP A 74 24.78 1.04 -17.27
N ASN A 75 24.56 0.20 -18.28
CA ASN A 75 23.21 -0.26 -18.68
C ASN A 75 22.53 -1.10 -17.59
N ILE A 76 23.28 -1.98 -16.91
CA ILE A 76 22.76 -2.74 -15.76
C ILE A 76 22.37 -1.79 -14.63
N LYS A 77 23.24 -0.84 -14.28
CA LYS A 77 22.98 0.16 -13.23
C LYS A 77 21.73 0.99 -13.54
N GLU A 78 21.60 1.46 -14.78
CA GLU A 78 20.45 2.25 -15.21
C GLU A 78 19.16 1.45 -15.12
N LYS A 79 19.13 0.21 -15.66
CA LYS A 79 17.94 -0.63 -15.61
C LYS A 79 17.54 -1.02 -14.20
N THR A 80 18.49 -1.40 -13.36
CA THR A 80 18.23 -1.74 -11.96
C THR A 80 17.69 -0.53 -11.20
N LYS A 81 18.27 0.66 -11.43
CA LYS A 81 17.78 1.90 -10.84
C LYS A 81 16.35 2.21 -11.28
N ASN A 82 16.06 2.14 -12.58
CA ASN A 82 14.70 2.40 -13.09
C ASN A 82 13.68 1.43 -12.48
N GLY A 83 14.01 0.14 -12.37
CA GLY A 83 13.15 -0.84 -11.72
C GLY A 83 12.93 -0.55 -10.23
N GLN A 84 13.94 -0.02 -9.53
CA GLN A 84 13.80 0.40 -8.14
C GLN A 84 12.94 1.65 -7.99
N ASP A 85 13.08 2.63 -8.89
CA ASP A 85 12.26 3.84 -8.90
C ASP A 85 10.78 3.49 -9.16
N GLU A 86 10.49 2.57 -10.10
CA GLU A 86 9.14 2.03 -10.33
C GLU A 86 8.60 1.27 -9.11
N THR A 87 9.46 0.52 -8.42
CA THR A 87 9.09 -0.19 -7.19
C THR A 87 8.75 0.78 -6.06
N ASP A 88 9.49 1.89 -5.93
CA ASP A 88 9.19 2.95 -4.97
C ASP A 88 7.86 3.64 -5.26
N GLN A 89 7.56 3.87 -6.53
CA GLN A 89 6.26 4.39 -6.94
C GLN A 89 5.14 3.43 -6.54
N LEU A 90 5.28 2.13 -6.81
CA LEU A 90 4.30 1.12 -6.41
C LEU A 90 4.09 1.07 -4.89
N LEU A 91 5.17 1.14 -4.10
CA LEU A 91 5.08 1.19 -2.63
C LEU A 91 4.30 2.43 -2.17
N GLY A 92 4.54 3.59 -2.78
CA GLY A 92 3.79 4.82 -2.52
C GLY A 92 2.30 4.73 -2.89
N ASP A 93 1.99 4.06 -4.01
CA ASP A 93 0.62 3.80 -4.44
C ASP A 93 -0.12 2.88 -3.46
N ILE A 94 0.55 1.86 -2.94
CA ILE A 94 0.00 0.96 -1.90
C ILE A 94 -0.29 1.75 -0.61
N GLU A 95 0.63 2.60 -0.16
CA GLU A 95 0.42 3.44 1.03
C GLU A 95 -0.76 4.38 0.87
N THR A 96 -0.89 4.98 -0.32
CA THR A 96 -2.02 5.86 -0.67
C THR A 96 -3.34 5.08 -0.66
N ALA A 97 -3.36 3.86 -1.22
CA ALA A 97 -4.53 2.99 -1.19
C ALA A 97 -4.96 2.63 0.24
N ILE A 98 -4.00 2.29 1.10
CA ILE A 98 -4.25 2.00 2.53
C ILE A 98 -4.84 3.22 3.23
N ALA A 99 -4.27 4.41 3.02
CA ALA A 99 -4.77 5.66 3.61
C ALA A 99 -6.23 5.94 3.17
N ASN A 100 -6.54 5.76 1.89
CA ASN A 100 -7.89 5.92 1.36
C ASN A 100 -8.89 4.93 1.98
N LEU A 101 -8.49 3.68 2.19
CA LEU A 101 -9.33 2.68 2.86
C LEU A 101 -9.58 3.04 4.33
N LYS A 102 -8.56 3.53 5.04
CA LYS A 102 -8.67 3.99 6.43
C LYS A 102 -9.64 5.17 6.56
N GLU A 103 -9.66 6.10 5.61
CA GLU A 103 -10.64 7.20 5.61
C GLU A 103 -12.07 6.69 5.33
N LYS A 104 -12.25 5.78 4.37
CA LYS A 104 -13.56 5.14 4.12
C LYS A 104 -14.11 4.42 5.36
N ILE A 105 -13.24 3.72 6.10
CA ILE A 105 -13.62 3.09 7.38
C ILE A 105 -14.09 4.15 8.39
N LYS A 106 -13.41 5.29 8.48
CA LYS A 106 -13.78 6.39 9.38
C LYS A 106 -15.13 6.98 9.01
N GLU A 107 -15.42 7.15 7.71
CA GLU A 107 -16.75 7.57 7.22
C GLU A 107 -17.84 6.57 7.60
N CYS A 108 -17.62 5.27 7.38
CA CYS A 108 -18.56 4.21 7.79
C CYS A 108 -18.83 4.26 9.29
N LYS A 109 -17.78 4.37 10.13
CA LYS A 109 -17.91 4.48 11.59
C LYS A 109 -18.66 5.74 12.02
N ALA A 110 -18.46 6.86 11.35
CA ALA A 110 -19.22 8.08 11.60
C ALA A 110 -20.71 7.90 11.28
N ARG A 111 -21.02 7.26 10.15
CA ARG A 111 -22.39 6.96 9.75
C ARG A 111 -23.10 6.00 10.72
N ILE A 112 -22.42 4.94 11.15
CA ILE A 112 -22.95 4.02 12.18
C ILE A 112 -23.30 4.77 13.47
N ARG A 113 -22.40 5.65 13.95
CA ARG A 113 -22.67 6.46 15.16
C ARG A 113 -23.91 7.36 14.99
N HIS A 114 -24.05 7.99 13.82
CA HIS A 114 -25.23 8.79 13.51
C HIS A 114 -26.52 7.96 13.54
N LEU A 115 -26.52 6.80 12.89
CA LEU A 115 -27.69 5.90 12.83
C LEU A 115 -28.07 5.39 14.23
N LYS A 116 -27.08 4.99 15.04
CA LYS A 116 -27.32 4.54 16.43
C LYS A 116 -27.97 5.65 17.28
N HIS A 117 -27.54 6.90 17.12
CA HIS A 117 -28.15 8.06 17.79
C HIS A 117 -29.57 8.36 17.31
N GLU A 118 -29.85 8.17 16.03
CA GLU A 118 -31.19 8.37 15.44
C GLU A 118 -32.17 7.30 15.94
N ILE A 119 -31.74 6.04 16.02
CA ILE A 119 -32.51 4.93 16.61
C ILE A 119 -32.85 5.24 18.08
N GLU A 120 -31.86 5.64 18.89
CA GLU A 120 -32.07 5.95 20.31
C GLU A 120 -33.12 7.06 20.51
N LYS A 121 -33.08 8.11 19.69
CA LYS A 121 -34.08 9.19 19.72
C LYS A 121 -35.48 8.69 19.38
N LEU A 122 -35.62 7.84 18.38
CA LEU A 122 -36.92 7.30 17.98
C LEU A 122 -37.50 6.38 19.07
N GLN A 123 -36.65 5.57 19.72
CA GLN A 123 -37.06 4.74 20.85
C GLN A 123 -37.55 5.58 22.02
N GLN A 124 -36.79 6.61 22.42
CA GLN A 124 -37.18 7.51 23.51
C GLN A 124 -38.48 8.27 23.23
N ALA A 125 -38.73 8.68 21.97
CA ALA A 125 -39.97 9.33 21.59
C ALA A 125 -41.18 8.38 21.70
N ASN A 126 -41.00 7.13 21.29
CA ASN A 126 -42.06 6.12 21.35
C ASN A 126 -42.41 5.72 22.81
N ASP A 127 -41.41 5.70 23.70
CA ASP A 127 -41.57 5.41 25.12
C ASP A 127 -42.26 6.56 25.89
N GLN A 128 -42.25 7.78 25.36
CA GLN A 128 -42.94 8.96 25.95
C GLN A 128 -44.41 9.09 25.49
N GLU A 129 -44.79 8.39 24.43
CA GLU A 129 -46.16 8.38 23.88
C GLU A 129 -47.03 7.23 24.41
N GLN A 130 -46.45 6.30 25.20
CA GLN A 130 -47.15 5.19 25.89
C GLN A 130 -47.43 5.50 27.36
#